data_AF-A0A2M7UAE2-F1
#
_entry.id   AF-A0A2M7UAE2-F1
#
_cell.length_a   1.000
_cell.length_b   1.000
_cell.length_c   1.000
_cell.angle_alpha   90.00
_cell.angle_beta   90.00
_cell.angle_gamma   90.00
#
_symmetry.space_group_name_H-M   'P 1'
#
loop_
_entity.id
_entity.type
_entity.pdbx_description
1 polymer ?
#
loop_
_entity_poly.entity_id
_entity_poly.type
_entity_poly.pdbx_seq_one_letter_code
_entity_poly.pdbx_strand_id
1 'polypeptide(L)'
;MFWKRQVPIAIVFITGILTLFGWFVDSPRFESFVNDDATQWYDIIASFAIILGALNLLKLQFLKIVKQKKDWQYSILAVVGFFFAITAGFFWKGANYIHINNVTANVSTVAPVIAEMEQKTIEQVLPLLEGADTYDVGHIFIIKGSAKKYFDELTASGVNAEMKEKSWGEHLLEEGTVFNWLFKYLFTPMSATMFALLAFFVASASYRAFRIRNFEATLLLLSGIIIMLGRVPLGSSISAWFIAYIIVLSAGMGANIIWKNRMTTFAVVTGGILLVTILGWVSGWPVDKPGFLYLPVLQEWIYTVPNIAGARAIMIGIALGMIGTSLRIILGIEKSFMGE
;
A
#
# COMPACT_ATOMS: atom_id res chain seq x y z
N MET A 1 -15.11 43.16 -11.56
CA MET A 1 -14.37 41.91 -11.89
C MET A 1 -13.30 41.60 -10.84
N PHE A 2 -12.50 42.59 -10.40
CA PHE A 2 -11.49 42.49 -9.33
C PHE A 2 -11.97 41.75 -8.07
N TRP A 3 -13.05 42.21 -7.44
CA TRP A 3 -13.59 41.64 -6.20
C TRP A 3 -14.04 40.17 -6.31
N LYS A 4 -14.50 39.73 -7.49
CA LYS A 4 -14.96 38.35 -7.70
C LYS A 4 -13.81 37.35 -7.85
N ARG A 5 -12.60 37.83 -8.19
CA ARG A 5 -11.44 36.97 -8.45
C ARG A 5 -10.36 37.12 -7.38
N GLN A 6 -10.05 38.34 -6.97
CA GLN A 6 -8.94 38.59 -6.06
C GLN A 6 -9.27 38.29 -4.60
N VAL A 7 -10.53 38.47 -4.18
CA VAL A 7 -10.94 38.16 -2.80
C VAL A 7 -10.84 36.65 -2.52
N PRO A 8 -11.37 35.75 -3.36
CA PRO A 8 -11.15 34.31 -3.17
C PRO A 8 -9.67 33.91 -3.18
N ILE A 9 -8.87 34.48 -4.10
CA ILE A 9 -7.43 34.19 -4.17
C ILE A 9 -6.72 34.67 -2.91
N ALA A 10 -7.04 35.86 -2.40
CA ALA A 10 -6.46 36.39 -1.18
C ALA A 10 -6.84 35.54 0.05
N ILE A 11 -8.09 35.07 0.13
CA ILE A 11 -8.51 34.13 1.19
C ILE A 11 -7.69 32.85 1.12
N VAL A 12 -7.63 32.18 -0.04
CA VAL A 12 -6.85 30.94 -0.20
C VAL A 12 -5.37 31.15 0.11
N PHE A 13 -4.82 32.29 -0.30
CA PHE A 13 -3.43 32.64 -0.03
C PHE A 13 -3.16 32.82 1.46
N ILE A 14 -3.99 33.61 2.15
CA ILE A 14 -3.85 33.86 3.60
C ILE A 14 -4.04 32.56 4.37
N THR A 15 -5.09 31.78 4.06
CA THR A 15 -5.35 30.49 4.71
C THR A 15 -4.22 29.50 4.46
N GLY A 16 -3.69 29.42 3.23
CA GLY A 16 -2.55 28.57 2.90
C GLY A 16 -1.28 28.96 3.66
N ILE A 17 -1.02 30.27 3.80
CA ILE A 17 0.10 30.79 4.61
C ILE A 17 -0.10 30.44 6.08
N LEU A 18 -1.28 30.67 6.65
CA LEU A 18 -1.58 30.34 8.05
C LEU A 18 -1.40 28.84 8.32
N THR A 19 -1.85 28.00 7.39
CA THR A 19 -1.69 26.54 7.50
C THR A 19 -0.20 26.16 7.47
N LEU A 20 0.58 26.73 6.55
CA LEU A 20 2.03 26.51 6.50
C LEU A 20 2.71 26.94 7.80
N PHE A 21 2.41 28.15 8.30
CA PHE A 21 2.99 28.64 9.55
C PHE A 21 2.69 27.73 10.74
N GLY A 22 1.50 27.13 10.83
CA GLY A 22 1.19 26.21 11.92
C GLY A 22 2.01 24.91 11.90
N TRP A 23 2.60 24.52 10.77
CA TRP A 23 3.56 23.40 10.72
C TRP A 23 5.00 23.78 11.07
N PHE A 24 5.36 25.08 11.00
CA PHE A 24 6.72 25.57 11.27
C PHE A 24 6.87 26.31 12.60
N VAL A 25 5.78 26.82 13.17
CA VAL A 25 5.76 27.59 14.42
C VAL A 25 5.17 26.74 15.53
N ASP A 26 6.01 26.32 16.47
CA ASP A 26 5.62 25.59 17.67
C ASP A 26 4.87 26.51 18.64
N SER A 27 3.57 26.67 18.39
CA SER A 27 2.68 27.52 19.19
C SER A 27 1.28 26.91 19.24
N PRO A 28 0.71 26.71 20.45
CA PRO A 28 -0.57 26.03 20.63
C PRO A 28 -1.75 26.63 19.84
N ARG A 29 -1.71 27.94 19.54
CA ARG A 29 -2.78 28.62 18.78
C ARG A 29 -2.75 28.35 17.28
N PHE A 30 -1.55 28.17 16.72
CA PHE A 30 -1.41 27.87 15.29
C PHE A 30 -1.58 26.37 15.04
N GLU A 31 -1.15 25.54 15.99
CA GLU A 31 -1.36 24.10 15.95
C GLU A 31 -2.85 23.72 15.97
N SER A 32 -3.67 24.35 16.83
CA SER A 32 -5.12 24.08 16.87
C SER A 32 -5.83 24.48 15.57
N PHE A 33 -5.44 25.58 14.92
CA PHE A 33 -6.00 25.98 13.63
C PHE A 33 -5.68 24.96 12.52
N VAL A 34 -4.45 24.42 12.50
CA VAL A 34 -4.05 23.41 11.52
C VAL A 34 -4.72 22.08 11.78
N ASN A 35 -4.75 21.62 13.03
CA ASN A 35 -5.23 20.29 13.37
C ASN A 35 -6.75 20.19 13.35
N ASP A 36 -7.47 21.23 13.77
CA ASP A 36 -8.93 21.19 13.90
C ASP A 36 -9.61 21.88 12.71
N ASP A 37 -9.38 23.18 12.54
CA ASP A 37 -10.11 23.98 11.55
C ASP A 37 -9.71 23.61 10.10
N ALA A 38 -8.42 23.59 9.79
CA ALA A 38 -7.95 23.32 8.44
C ALA A 38 -8.32 21.89 7.97
N THR A 39 -8.31 20.92 8.89
CA THR A 39 -8.74 19.54 8.61
C THR A 39 -10.22 19.48 8.24
N GLN A 40 -11.11 20.17 8.97
CA GLN A 40 -12.53 20.22 8.62
C GLN A 40 -12.78 20.84 7.24
N TRP A 41 -12.09 21.95 6.93
CA TRP A 41 -12.17 22.57 5.60
C TRP A 41 -11.66 21.62 4.51
N TYR A 42 -10.57 20.91 4.78
CA TYR A 42 -10.05 19.90 3.88
C TYR A 42 -11.06 18.78 3.65
N ASP A 43 -11.69 18.24 4.69
CA ASP A 43 -12.69 17.17 4.57
C ASP A 43 -13.89 17.59 3.73
N ILE A 44 -14.38 18.82 3.92
CA ILE A 44 -15.45 19.39 3.08
C ILE A 44 -14.99 19.45 1.62
N ILE A 45 -13.84 20.06 1.33
CA ILE A 45 -13.34 20.21 -0.03
C ILE A 45 -13.06 18.85 -0.68
N ALA A 46 -12.45 17.93 0.07
CA ALA A 46 -12.11 16.58 -0.37
C ALA A 46 -13.38 15.79 -0.70
N SER A 47 -14.45 15.89 0.10
CA SER A 47 -15.72 15.22 -0.19
C SER A 47 -16.32 15.67 -1.53
N PHE A 48 -16.32 16.98 -1.82
CA PHE A 48 -16.77 17.51 -3.11
C PHE A 48 -15.84 17.09 -4.25
N ALA A 49 -14.52 17.11 -4.04
CA ALA A 49 -13.55 16.70 -5.03
C ALA A 49 -13.69 15.21 -5.40
N ILE A 50 -13.94 14.34 -4.42
CA ILE A 50 -14.20 12.90 -4.63
C ILE A 50 -15.45 12.72 -5.48
N ILE A 51 -16.55 13.39 -5.15
CA ILE A 51 -17.80 13.31 -5.92
C ILE A 51 -17.58 13.82 -7.34
N LEU A 52 -16.94 14.98 -7.50
CA LEU A 52 -16.68 15.57 -8.82
C LEU A 52 -15.74 14.68 -9.66
N GLY A 53 -14.70 14.12 -9.04
CA GLY A 53 -13.78 13.18 -9.68
C GLY A 53 -14.48 11.91 -10.15
N ALA A 54 -15.34 11.33 -9.30
CA ALA A 54 -16.13 10.16 -9.62
C ALA A 54 -17.13 10.44 -10.77
N LEU A 55 -17.85 11.57 -10.71
CA LEU A 55 -18.77 11.99 -11.77
C LEU A 55 -18.04 12.27 -13.09
N ASN A 56 -16.87 12.88 -13.04
CA ASN A 56 -16.06 13.14 -14.24
C ASN A 56 -15.56 11.83 -14.86
N LEU A 57 -15.08 10.90 -14.04
CA LEU A 57 -14.69 9.56 -14.52
C LEU A 57 -15.88 8.85 -15.15
N LEU A 58 -17.04 8.83 -14.49
CA LEU A 58 -18.25 8.20 -15.03
C LEU A 58 -18.70 8.85 -16.34
N LYS A 59 -18.68 10.20 -16.42
CA LYS A 59 -18.95 10.94 -17.64
C LYS A 59 -18.00 10.54 -18.77
N LEU A 60 -16.71 10.43 -18.51
CA LEU A 60 -15.71 10.03 -19.51
C LEU A 60 -15.93 8.60 -20.00
N GLN A 61 -16.19 7.66 -19.09
CA GLN A 61 -16.45 6.26 -19.45
C GLN A 61 -17.79 6.12 -20.19
N PHE A 62 -18.82 6.82 -19.76
CA PHE A 62 -20.12 6.82 -20.42
C PHE A 62 -20.04 7.42 -21.84
N LEU A 63 -19.36 8.56 -22.01
CA LEU A 63 -19.13 9.15 -23.33
C LEU A 63 -18.32 8.23 -24.25
N LYS A 64 -17.40 7.43 -23.69
CA LYS A 64 -16.63 6.43 -24.43
C LYS A 64 -17.51 5.28 -24.94
N ILE A 65 -18.51 4.85 -24.16
CA ILE A 65 -19.53 3.87 -24.56
C ILE A 65 -20.42 4.45 -25.67
N VAL A 66 -21.03 5.62 -25.44
CA VAL A 66 -21.95 6.25 -26.39
C VAL A 66 -21.29 6.54 -27.73
N LYS A 67 -20.03 7.02 -27.70
CA LYS A 67 -19.25 7.34 -28.91
C LYS A 67 -18.50 6.14 -29.48
N GLN A 68 -18.67 4.94 -28.93
CA GLN A 68 -18.00 3.69 -29.34
C GLN A 68 -16.49 3.87 -29.60
N LYS A 69 -15.78 4.59 -28.72
CA LYS A 69 -14.33 4.78 -28.92
C LYS A 69 -13.58 3.47 -28.72
N LYS A 70 -12.31 3.41 -29.13
CA LYS A 70 -11.44 2.24 -28.92
C LYS A 70 -11.54 1.74 -27.47
N ASP A 71 -11.72 0.43 -27.29
CA ASP A 71 -11.79 -0.23 -25.97
C ASP A 71 -13.03 0.19 -25.13
N TRP A 72 -14.15 0.56 -25.76
CA TRP A 72 -15.38 0.96 -25.07
C TRP A 72 -16.08 -0.17 -24.31
N GLN A 73 -15.87 -1.42 -24.71
CA GLN A 73 -16.46 -2.59 -24.04
C GLN A 73 -16.04 -2.66 -22.57
N TYR A 74 -14.77 -2.37 -22.25
CA TYR A 74 -14.28 -2.31 -20.87
C TYR A 74 -14.87 -1.13 -20.09
N SER A 75 -15.25 -0.05 -20.76
CA SER A 75 -15.92 1.08 -20.11
C SER A 75 -17.31 0.70 -19.60
N ILE A 76 -18.01 -0.25 -20.23
CA ILE A 76 -19.28 -0.78 -19.70
C ILE A 76 -19.05 -1.40 -18.33
N LEU A 77 -18.03 -2.24 -18.20
CA LEU A 77 -17.68 -2.89 -16.94
C LEU A 77 -17.42 -1.85 -15.84
N ALA A 78 -16.69 -0.77 -16.16
CA ALA A 78 -16.39 0.30 -15.22
C ALA A 78 -17.67 1.04 -14.76
N VAL A 79 -18.57 1.39 -15.69
CA VAL A 79 -19.82 2.08 -15.35
C VAL A 79 -20.75 1.19 -14.51
N VAL A 80 -20.95 -0.06 -14.94
CA VAL A 80 -21.79 -1.03 -14.21
C VAL A 80 -21.20 -1.31 -12.83
N GLY A 81 -19.90 -1.56 -12.73
CA GLY A 81 -19.21 -1.79 -11.47
C GLY A 81 -19.30 -0.60 -10.51
N PHE A 82 -19.22 0.63 -11.02
CA PHE A 82 -19.40 1.84 -10.22
C PHE A 82 -20.82 1.94 -9.64
N PHE A 83 -21.86 1.76 -10.46
CA PHE A 83 -23.25 1.76 -9.98
C PHE A 83 -23.54 0.61 -9.03
N PHE A 84 -22.97 -0.56 -9.29
CA PHE A 84 -23.07 -1.70 -8.39
C PHE A 84 -22.44 -1.40 -7.03
N ALA A 85 -21.22 -0.85 -6.97
CA ALA A 85 -20.55 -0.55 -5.72
C ALA A 85 -21.32 0.47 -4.86
N ILE A 86 -21.86 1.53 -5.48
CA ILE A 86 -22.68 2.52 -4.79
C ILE A 86 -23.97 1.87 -4.28
N THR A 87 -24.74 1.22 -5.15
CA THR A 87 -26.04 0.68 -4.76
C THR A 87 -25.90 -0.44 -3.73
N ALA A 88 -24.95 -1.36 -3.91
CA ALA A 88 -24.70 -2.40 -2.92
C ALA A 88 -24.34 -1.82 -1.54
N GLY A 89 -23.60 -0.71 -1.47
CA GLY A 89 -23.11 -0.18 -0.19
C GLY A 89 -24.20 0.48 0.64
N PHE A 90 -25.19 1.08 -0.02
CA PHE A 90 -26.32 1.74 0.65
C PHE A 90 -27.52 0.81 0.87
N PHE A 91 -27.72 -0.19 0.00
CA PHE A 91 -28.92 -1.04 0.06
C PHE A 91 -28.66 -2.43 0.63
N TRP A 92 -27.42 -2.91 0.62
CA TRP A 92 -27.09 -4.25 1.10
C TRP A 92 -26.11 -4.22 2.26
N LYS A 93 -26.67 -4.27 3.47
CA LYS A 93 -25.89 -4.29 4.71
C LYS A 93 -25.12 -5.59 4.90
N GLY A 94 -25.78 -6.73 4.71
CA GLY A 94 -25.15 -8.06 4.59
C GLY A 94 -24.19 -8.44 5.73
N ALA A 95 -24.37 -7.87 6.93
CA ALA A 95 -23.46 -8.03 8.06
C ALA A 95 -24.21 -8.52 9.31
N ASN A 96 -24.81 -9.71 9.18
CA ASN A 96 -25.59 -10.32 10.25
C ASN A 96 -24.67 -11.15 11.14
N TYR A 97 -24.81 -11.03 12.45
CA TYR A 97 -24.05 -11.82 13.42
C TYR A 97 -24.97 -12.29 14.54
N ILE A 98 -24.52 -13.31 15.27
CA ILE A 98 -25.27 -13.88 16.39
C ILE A 98 -24.70 -13.30 17.69
N HIS A 99 -25.56 -12.70 18.47
CA HIS A 99 -25.29 -12.21 19.82
C HIS A 99 -25.83 -13.24 20.81
N ILE A 100 -24.96 -13.78 21.65
CA ILE A 100 -25.34 -14.81 22.63
C ILE A 100 -25.38 -14.17 24.01
N ASN A 101 -26.51 -14.34 24.70
CA ASN A 101 -26.73 -13.93 26.07
C ASN A 101 -26.56 -15.11 27.02
N ASN A 102 -26.03 -14.84 28.22
CA ASN A 102 -25.87 -15.81 29.31
C ASN A 102 -24.96 -16.99 28.93
N VAL A 103 -23.79 -16.69 28.37
CA VAL A 103 -22.81 -17.67 27.85
C VAL A 103 -22.23 -18.54 28.95
N THR A 104 -22.00 -17.97 30.13
CA THR A 104 -21.39 -18.63 31.31
C THR A 104 -22.16 -19.86 31.80
N ALA A 105 -23.48 -19.91 31.58
CA ALA A 105 -24.31 -21.07 31.95
C ALA A 105 -24.24 -22.24 30.95
N ASN A 106 -23.84 -21.98 29.69
CA ASN A 106 -23.96 -22.90 28.56
C ASN A 106 -22.64 -23.08 27.77
N VAL A 107 -21.49 -22.83 28.40
CA VAL A 107 -20.18 -22.85 27.72
C VAL A 107 -19.90 -24.16 26.98
N SER A 108 -20.29 -25.31 27.54
CA SER A 108 -20.07 -26.63 26.95
C SER A 108 -20.91 -26.92 25.69
N THR A 109 -22.07 -26.26 25.52
CA THR A 109 -22.94 -26.40 24.34
C THR A 109 -22.66 -25.33 23.29
N VAL A 110 -22.23 -24.14 23.73
CA VAL A 110 -21.95 -22.99 22.87
C VAL A 110 -20.56 -23.07 22.20
N ALA A 111 -19.54 -23.55 22.93
CA ALA A 111 -18.17 -23.65 22.42
C ALA A 111 -18.00 -24.45 21.11
N PRO A 112 -18.61 -25.65 20.92
CA PRO A 112 -18.46 -26.39 19.68
C PRO A 112 -19.12 -25.68 18.48
N VAL A 113 -20.28 -25.05 18.68
CA VAL A 113 -20.99 -24.33 17.62
C VAL A 113 -20.21 -23.08 17.19
N ILE A 114 -19.64 -22.32 18.13
CA ILE A 114 -18.81 -21.15 17.83
C ILE A 114 -17.49 -21.57 17.16
N ALA A 115 -16.86 -22.65 17.62
CA ALA A 115 -15.64 -23.19 17.02
C ALA A 115 -15.86 -23.57 15.54
N GLU A 116 -16.99 -24.20 15.22
CA GLU A 116 -17.38 -24.49 13.85
C GLU A 116 -17.62 -23.21 13.02
N MET A 117 -18.36 -22.24 13.58
CA MET A 117 -18.66 -20.98 12.90
C MET A 117 -17.40 -20.14 12.60
N GLU A 118 -16.47 -20.06 13.55
CA GLU A 118 -15.24 -19.26 13.40
C GLU A 118 -14.08 -20.01 12.75
N GLN A 119 -14.26 -21.29 12.40
CA GLN A 119 -13.19 -22.17 11.91
C GLN A 119 -11.98 -22.22 12.88
N LYS A 120 -12.27 -22.23 14.19
CA LYS A 120 -11.28 -22.29 15.28
C LYS A 120 -11.38 -23.62 16.02
N THR A 121 -10.35 -23.95 16.79
CA THR A 121 -10.40 -25.12 17.69
C THR A 121 -11.15 -24.76 18.97
N ILE A 122 -11.85 -25.73 19.57
CA ILE A 122 -12.59 -25.53 20.84
C ILE A 122 -11.68 -24.94 21.94
N GLU A 123 -10.42 -25.38 22.03
CA GLU A 123 -9.41 -24.86 22.98
C GLU A 123 -9.08 -23.37 22.79
N GLN A 124 -9.22 -22.83 21.58
CA GLN A 124 -8.99 -21.41 21.29
C GLN A 124 -10.21 -20.55 21.63
N VAL A 125 -11.39 -21.15 21.71
CA VAL A 125 -12.67 -20.48 21.94
C VAL A 125 -13.05 -20.51 23.43
N LEU A 126 -12.74 -21.59 24.14
CA LEU A 126 -12.99 -21.74 25.59
C LEU A 126 -12.60 -20.51 26.44
N PRO A 127 -11.36 -19.97 26.34
CA PRO A 127 -10.96 -18.82 27.15
C PRO A 127 -11.71 -17.52 26.79
N LEU A 128 -12.32 -17.43 25.61
CA LEU A 128 -13.11 -16.28 25.19
C LEU A 128 -14.53 -16.31 25.76
N LEU A 129 -15.02 -17.49 26.18
CA LEU A 129 -16.39 -17.71 26.68
C LEU A 129 -16.47 -17.78 28.21
N GLU A 130 -15.41 -18.23 28.88
CA GLU A 130 -15.40 -18.45 30.34
C GLU A 130 -15.45 -17.15 31.17
N GLY A 131 -15.22 -15.97 30.57
CA GLY A 131 -15.18 -14.68 31.26
C GLY A 131 -16.23 -13.65 30.84
N ALA A 132 -17.15 -13.99 29.93
CA ALA A 132 -18.09 -13.04 29.34
C ALA A 132 -19.54 -13.52 29.49
N ASP A 133 -20.41 -12.70 30.08
CA ASP A 133 -21.85 -12.99 30.18
C ASP A 133 -22.57 -12.88 28.83
N THR A 134 -22.03 -12.07 27.91
CA THR A 134 -22.50 -11.92 26.53
C THR A 134 -21.35 -12.12 25.55
N TYR A 135 -21.64 -12.71 24.39
CA TYR A 135 -20.63 -12.95 23.36
C TYR A 135 -21.17 -12.63 21.96
N ASP A 136 -20.44 -11.79 21.24
CA ASP A 136 -20.67 -11.51 19.82
C ASP A 136 -19.87 -12.51 18.99
N VAL A 137 -20.56 -13.37 18.25
CA VAL A 137 -19.88 -14.30 17.33
C VAL A 137 -19.19 -13.49 16.24
N GLY A 138 -17.87 -13.68 16.08
CA GLY A 138 -17.06 -12.95 15.12
C GLY A 138 -17.34 -13.32 13.67
N HIS A 139 -17.95 -14.48 13.42
CA HIS A 139 -18.36 -14.89 12.09
C HIS A 139 -19.58 -14.09 11.60
N ILE A 140 -19.39 -13.33 10.53
CA ILE A 140 -20.44 -12.51 9.90
C ILE A 140 -21.08 -13.25 8.73
N PHE A 141 -22.40 -13.27 8.71
CA PHE A 141 -23.21 -13.87 7.66
C PHE A 141 -23.72 -12.81 6.68
N ILE A 142 -23.36 -13.01 5.41
CA ILE A 142 -23.86 -12.23 4.27
C ILE A 142 -25.39 -12.35 4.13
N ILE A 143 -25.91 -13.56 4.32
CA ILE A 143 -27.32 -13.90 4.12
C ILE A 143 -27.95 -14.29 5.45
N LYS A 144 -29.08 -13.69 5.79
CA LYS A 144 -29.85 -14.00 7.01
C LYS A 144 -30.22 -15.49 7.10
N GLY A 145 -30.56 -16.13 5.98
CA GLY A 145 -30.89 -17.55 5.93
C GLY A 145 -29.75 -18.46 6.39
N SER A 146 -28.49 -18.09 6.06
CA SER A 146 -27.31 -18.85 6.51
C SER A 146 -27.09 -18.68 8.01
N ALA A 147 -27.30 -17.47 8.55
CA ALA A 147 -27.25 -17.22 9.99
C ALA A 147 -28.35 -17.98 10.74
N LYS A 148 -29.54 -18.06 10.15
CA LYS A 148 -30.71 -18.69 10.75
C LYS A 148 -30.48 -20.17 11.10
N LYS A 149 -29.75 -20.92 10.25
CA LYS A 149 -29.42 -22.32 10.54
C LYS A 149 -28.73 -22.48 11.90
N TYR A 150 -27.68 -21.69 12.13
CA TYR A 150 -26.90 -21.73 13.37
C TYR A 150 -27.67 -21.12 14.54
N PHE A 151 -28.47 -20.08 14.27
CA PHE A 151 -29.36 -19.51 15.26
C PHE A 151 -30.40 -20.51 15.78
N ASP A 152 -31.03 -21.26 14.88
CA ASP A 152 -32.04 -22.28 15.22
C ASP A 152 -31.39 -23.42 16.04
N GLU A 153 -30.14 -23.81 15.71
CA GLU A 153 -29.35 -24.81 16.45
C GLU A 153 -28.96 -24.36 17.86
N LEU A 154 -28.54 -23.10 18.02
CA LEU A 154 -28.24 -22.50 19.32
C LEU A 154 -29.52 -22.39 20.19
N THR A 155 -30.62 -21.98 19.58
CA THR A 155 -31.92 -21.86 20.28
C THR A 155 -32.45 -23.23 20.69
N ALA A 156 -32.32 -24.25 19.83
CA ALA A 156 -32.70 -25.64 20.15
C ALA A 156 -31.87 -26.22 21.31
N SER A 157 -30.64 -25.74 21.48
CA SER A 157 -29.74 -26.12 22.56
C SER A 157 -30.02 -25.40 23.89
N GLY A 158 -31.09 -24.60 23.97
CA GLY A 158 -31.49 -23.87 25.18
C GLY A 158 -30.71 -22.57 25.44
N VAL A 159 -29.98 -22.07 24.42
CA VAL A 159 -29.18 -20.85 24.52
C VAL A 159 -30.02 -19.64 24.12
N ASN A 160 -29.92 -18.55 24.89
CA ASN A 160 -30.56 -17.28 24.55
C ASN A 160 -29.68 -16.53 23.52
N ALA A 161 -29.99 -16.70 22.24
CA ALA A 161 -29.31 -16.01 21.15
C ALA A 161 -30.22 -14.96 20.49
N GLU A 162 -29.62 -13.90 19.97
CA GLU A 162 -30.26 -12.84 19.19
C GLU A 162 -29.50 -12.65 17.87
N MET A 163 -30.23 -12.51 16.76
CA MET A 163 -29.60 -12.09 15.50
C MET A 163 -29.54 -10.56 15.43
N LYS A 164 -28.32 -10.03 15.34
CA LYS A 164 -28.07 -8.59 15.20
C LYS A 164 -27.37 -8.30 13.88
N GLU A 165 -27.39 -7.02 13.49
CA GLU A 165 -26.70 -6.53 12.31
C GLU A 165 -25.70 -5.44 12.75
N LYS A 166 -24.47 -5.48 12.23
CA LYS A 166 -23.46 -4.44 12.49
C LYS A 166 -23.96 -3.06 12.04
N SER A 167 -23.39 -1.96 12.52
CA SER A 167 -23.92 -0.62 12.18
C SER A 167 -23.64 -0.21 10.71
N TRP A 168 -24.31 0.84 10.23
CA TRP A 168 -23.98 1.42 8.92
C TRP A 168 -22.57 2.02 8.96
N GLY A 169 -21.77 1.80 7.92
CA GLY A 169 -20.32 2.09 7.93
C GLY A 169 -19.49 0.86 8.30
N GLU A 170 -19.69 0.30 9.50
CA GLU A 170 -18.94 -0.89 9.97
C GLU A 170 -19.14 -2.10 9.05
N HIS A 171 -20.35 -2.31 8.55
CA HIS A 171 -20.68 -3.39 7.61
C HIS A 171 -19.88 -3.37 6.28
N LEU A 172 -19.15 -2.30 5.97
CA LEU A 172 -18.30 -2.22 4.78
C LEU A 172 -16.87 -2.69 5.04
N LEU A 173 -16.41 -2.60 6.29
CA LEU A 173 -15.02 -2.81 6.68
C LEU A 173 -14.80 -4.18 7.33
N GLU A 174 -15.80 -4.66 8.05
CA GLU A 174 -15.69 -5.86 8.88
C GLU A 174 -15.40 -7.14 8.06
N GLU A 175 -14.69 -8.08 8.65
CA GLU A 175 -14.39 -9.39 8.04
C GLU A 175 -15.65 -10.25 7.85
N GLY A 176 -15.76 -10.91 6.70
CA GLY A 176 -16.92 -11.74 6.34
C GLY A 176 -18.09 -10.98 5.68
N THR A 177 -18.01 -9.65 5.57
CA THR A 177 -19.00 -8.85 4.85
C THR A 177 -18.91 -9.02 3.33
N VAL A 178 -19.97 -8.65 2.60
CA VAL A 178 -19.99 -8.65 1.12
C VAL A 178 -18.91 -7.75 0.55
N PHE A 179 -18.70 -6.58 1.18
CA PHE A 179 -17.72 -5.60 0.74
C PHE A 179 -16.29 -6.06 0.99
N ASN A 180 -16.03 -6.69 2.14
CA ASN A 180 -14.73 -7.31 2.37
C ASN A 180 -14.49 -8.46 1.39
N TRP A 181 -15.50 -9.30 1.10
CA TRP A 181 -15.38 -10.33 0.07
C TRP A 181 -15.04 -9.74 -1.30
N LEU A 182 -15.75 -8.70 -1.73
CA LEU A 182 -15.48 -7.99 -2.99
C LEU A 182 -14.06 -7.39 -2.97
N PHE A 183 -13.65 -6.80 -1.85
CA PHE A 183 -12.32 -6.25 -1.71
C PHE A 183 -11.25 -7.36 -1.86
N LYS A 184 -11.35 -8.42 -1.08
CA LYS A 184 -10.36 -9.51 -1.03
C LYS A 184 -10.28 -10.34 -2.30
N TYR A 185 -11.42 -10.62 -2.95
CA TYR A 185 -11.48 -11.52 -4.11
C TYR A 185 -11.59 -10.81 -5.45
N LEU A 186 -12.04 -9.56 -5.50
CA LEU A 186 -12.07 -8.77 -6.73
C LEU A 186 -10.98 -7.69 -6.72
N PHE A 187 -11.00 -6.76 -5.75
CA PHE A 187 -10.08 -5.62 -5.75
C PHE A 187 -8.61 -6.00 -5.51
N THR A 188 -8.32 -6.85 -4.52
CA THR A 188 -6.94 -7.23 -4.17
C THR A 188 -6.22 -7.93 -5.31
N PRO A 189 -6.79 -8.95 -6.00
CA PRO A 189 -6.12 -9.57 -7.15
C PRO A 189 -5.96 -8.58 -8.30
N MET A 190 -6.97 -7.75 -8.60
CA MET A 190 -6.87 -6.74 -9.67
C MET A 190 -5.76 -5.73 -9.38
N SER A 191 -5.67 -5.20 -8.17
CA SER A 191 -4.60 -4.28 -7.80
C SER A 191 -3.23 -4.97 -7.84
N ALA A 192 -3.14 -6.23 -7.42
CA ALA A 192 -1.92 -7.04 -7.56
C ALA A 192 -1.51 -7.21 -9.04
N THR A 193 -2.46 -7.40 -9.97
CA THR A 193 -2.12 -7.43 -11.41
C THR A 193 -1.58 -6.10 -11.91
N MET A 194 -2.10 -4.97 -11.44
CA MET A 194 -1.58 -3.64 -11.80
C MET A 194 -0.14 -3.46 -11.29
N PHE A 195 0.13 -3.87 -10.04
CA PHE A 195 1.48 -3.85 -9.48
C PHE A 195 2.43 -4.81 -10.22
N ALA A 196 1.98 -6.02 -10.57
CA ALA A 196 2.79 -6.97 -11.33
C ALA A 196 3.15 -6.43 -12.72
N LEU A 197 2.19 -5.81 -13.43
CA LEU A 197 2.44 -5.14 -14.71
C LEU A 197 3.37 -3.95 -14.55
N LEU A 198 3.19 -3.13 -13.50
CA LEU A 198 4.08 -2.01 -13.21
C LEU A 198 5.51 -2.50 -12.98
N ALA A 199 5.70 -3.56 -12.18
CA ALA A 199 7.01 -4.16 -11.94
C ALA A 199 7.64 -4.67 -13.25
N PHE A 200 6.86 -5.36 -14.09
CA PHE A 200 7.32 -5.83 -15.40
C PHE A 200 7.72 -4.66 -16.32
N PHE A 201 6.92 -3.60 -16.40
CA PHE A 201 7.22 -2.44 -17.25
C PHE A 201 8.41 -1.64 -16.73
N VAL A 202 8.54 -1.45 -15.41
CA VAL A 202 9.70 -0.81 -14.80
C VAL A 202 10.95 -1.64 -15.10
N ALA A 203 10.92 -2.95 -14.84
CA ALA A 203 12.04 -3.83 -15.14
C ALA A 203 12.41 -3.82 -16.64
N SER A 204 11.42 -3.84 -17.54
CA SER A 204 11.63 -3.78 -19.00
C SER A 204 12.19 -2.42 -19.45
N ALA A 205 11.67 -1.32 -18.91
CA ALA A 205 12.15 0.03 -19.19
C ALA A 205 13.58 0.23 -18.67
N SER A 206 13.84 -0.18 -17.43
CA SER A 206 15.16 -0.20 -16.81
C SER A 206 16.14 -1.05 -17.62
N TYR A 207 15.77 -2.27 -18.02
CA TYR A 207 16.62 -3.12 -18.87
C TYR A 207 16.95 -2.43 -20.21
N ARG A 208 15.97 -1.81 -20.87
CA ARG A 208 16.20 -1.06 -22.12
C ARG A 208 17.07 0.18 -21.91
N ALA A 209 16.88 0.92 -20.81
CA ALA A 209 17.65 2.10 -20.46
C ALA A 209 19.10 1.74 -20.06
N PHE A 210 19.29 0.62 -19.37
CA PHE A 210 20.59 0.09 -18.95
C PHE A 210 21.31 -0.72 -20.03
N ARG A 211 20.69 -0.93 -21.21
CA ARG A 211 21.36 -1.50 -22.38
C ARG A 211 22.47 -0.59 -22.94
N ILE A 212 22.60 0.63 -22.42
CA ILE A 212 23.72 1.52 -22.70
C ILE A 212 24.94 1.03 -21.91
N ARG A 213 26.09 0.90 -22.58
CA ARG A 213 27.37 0.37 -22.04
C ARG A 213 28.02 1.33 -21.02
N ASN A 214 27.28 2.04 -20.18
CA ASN A 214 27.82 2.88 -19.13
C ASN A 214 27.94 2.12 -17.79
N PHE A 215 29.04 2.39 -17.09
CA PHE A 215 29.33 1.81 -15.77
C PHE A 215 28.20 2.06 -14.77
N GLU A 216 27.68 3.29 -14.82
CA GLU A 216 26.64 3.79 -13.92
C GLU A 216 25.36 2.97 -13.99
N ALA A 217 24.90 2.60 -15.18
CA ALA A 217 23.71 1.76 -15.35
C ALA A 217 23.91 0.35 -14.78
N THR A 218 25.10 -0.23 -14.94
CA THR A 218 25.37 -1.58 -14.42
C THR A 218 25.42 -1.56 -12.90
N LEU A 219 26.08 -0.56 -12.31
CA LEU A 219 26.16 -0.40 -10.86
C LEU A 219 24.77 -0.15 -10.26
N LEU A 220 23.95 0.66 -10.92
CA LEU A 220 22.57 0.92 -10.49
C LEU A 220 21.70 -0.34 -10.62
N LEU A 221 21.81 -1.09 -11.72
CA LEU A 221 21.11 -2.36 -11.91
C LEU A 221 21.49 -3.38 -10.82
N LEU A 222 22.80 -3.57 -10.57
CA LEU A 222 23.28 -4.49 -9.55
C LEU A 222 22.85 -4.07 -8.16
N SER A 223 22.91 -2.78 -7.84
CA SER A 223 22.42 -2.23 -6.58
C SER A 223 20.92 -2.49 -6.41
N GLY A 224 20.12 -2.29 -7.48
CA GLY A 224 18.70 -2.58 -7.48
C GLY A 224 18.38 -4.06 -7.24
N ILE A 225 19.10 -4.98 -7.91
CA ILE A 225 18.96 -6.43 -7.71
C ILE A 225 19.29 -6.81 -6.26
N ILE A 226 20.37 -6.27 -5.71
CA ILE A 226 20.81 -6.51 -4.33
C ILE A 226 19.74 -6.04 -3.32
N ILE A 227 19.19 -4.84 -3.50
CA ILE A 227 18.13 -4.31 -2.63
C ILE A 227 16.87 -5.18 -2.73
N MET A 228 16.49 -5.58 -3.95
CA MET A 228 15.31 -6.43 -4.17
C MET A 228 15.48 -7.81 -3.51
N LEU A 229 16.64 -8.46 -3.67
CA LEU A 229 16.93 -9.76 -3.06
C LEU A 229 17.00 -9.70 -1.54
N GLY A 230 17.56 -8.63 -0.96
CA GLY A 230 17.63 -8.44 0.48
C GLY A 230 16.26 -8.31 1.17
N ARG A 231 15.24 -7.84 0.43
CA ARG A 231 13.86 -7.69 0.93
C ARG A 231 13.04 -8.98 0.87
N VAL A 232 13.46 -9.97 0.09
CA VAL A 232 12.76 -11.26 -0.02
C VAL A 232 13.25 -12.18 1.11
N PRO A 233 12.37 -12.98 1.76
CA PRO A 233 12.77 -13.90 2.83
C PRO A 233 13.95 -14.82 2.46
N LEU A 234 14.05 -15.21 1.19
CA LEU A 234 15.14 -16.00 0.61
C LEU A 234 16.51 -15.30 0.65
N GLY A 235 16.56 -13.97 0.73
CA GLY A 235 17.80 -13.20 0.79
C GLY A 235 18.64 -13.51 2.03
N SER A 236 18.00 -13.90 3.13
CA SER A 236 18.68 -14.34 4.36
C SER A 236 19.43 -15.67 4.21
N SER A 237 19.01 -16.51 3.25
CA SER A 237 19.61 -17.82 2.99
C SER A 237 20.81 -17.75 2.04
N ILE A 238 21.04 -16.60 1.41
CA ILE A 238 22.15 -16.39 0.48
C ILE A 238 23.39 -15.99 1.27
N SER A 239 24.48 -16.73 1.06
CA SER A 239 25.76 -16.47 1.71
C SER A 239 26.38 -15.13 1.29
N ALA A 240 26.96 -14.40 2.24
CA ALA A 240 27.71 -13.17 2.03
C ALA A 240 28.80 -13.29 0.95
N TRP A 241 29.37 -14.48 0.76
CA TRP A 241 30.39 -14.75 -0.26
C TRP A 241 29.84 -14.63 -1.70
N PHE A 242 28.55 -14.88 -1.91
CA PHE A 242 27.91 -14.65 -3.20
C PHE A 242 27.97 -13.17 -3.60
N ILE A 243 27.78 -12.26 -2.64
CA ILE A 243 27.91 -10.81 -2.86
C ILE A 243 29.36 -10.42 -3.11
N ALA A 244 30.33 -11.06 -2.44
CA ALA A 244 31.75 -10.85 -2.73
C ALA A 244 32.09 -11.14 -4.20
N TYR A 245 31.56 -12.21 -4.78
CA TYR A 245 31.73 -12.50 -6.21
C TYR A 245 31.09 -11.43 -7.10
N ILE A 246 29.89 -10.96 -6.78
CA ILE A 246 29.25 -9.86 -7.53
C ILE A 246 30.10 -8.59 -7.50
N ILE A 247 30.69 -8.26 -6.34
CA ILE A 247 31.59 -7.11 -6.20
C ILE A 247 32.86 -7.29 -7.05
N VAL A 248 33.47 -8.48 -7.04
CA VAL A 248 34.65 -8.77 -7.88
C VAL A 248 34.33 -8.61 -9.37
N LEU A 249 33.18 -9.12 -9.82
CA LEU A 249 32.75 -8.95 -11.21
C LEU A 249 32.51 -7.47 -11.56
N SER A 250 31.90 -6.72 -10.65
CA SER A 250 31.67 -5.27 -10.79
C SER A 250 32.98 -4.48 -10.83
N ALA A 251 33.94 -4.84 -9.99
CA ALA A 251 35.28 -4.24 -9.95
C ALA A 251 36.06 -4.57 -11.23
N GLY A 252 35.94 -5.79 -11.76
CA GLY A 252 36.50 -6.18 -13.06
C GLY A 252 35.95 -5.33 -14.20
N MET A 253 34.64 -5.06 -14.21
CA MET A 253 34.04 -4.13 -15.15
C MET A 253 34.59 -2.71 -15.00
N GLY A 254 34.73 -2.20 -13.77
CA GLY A 254 35.34 -0.89 -13.51
C GLY A 254 36.80 -0.80 -13.97
N ALA A 255 37.60 -1.84 -13.71
CA ALA A 255 38.98 -1.95 -14.14
C ALA A 255 39.11 -1.91 -15.68
N ASN A 256 38.18 -2.56 -16.40
CA ASN A 256 38.12 -2.48 -17.86
C ASN A 256 37.85 -1.07 -18.37
N ILE A 257 37.06 -0.27 -17.66
CA ILE A 257 36.72 1.09 -18.09
C ILE A 257 37.89 2.06 -17.87
N ILE A 258 38.59 1.93 -16.74
CA ILE A 258 39.72 2.78 -16.39
C ILE A 258 40.93 2.46 -17.27
N TRP A 259 41.29 1.18 -17.40
CA TRP A 259 42.54 0.77 -18.05
C TRP A 259 42.37 0.29 -19.50
N LYS A 260 41.13 0.05 -19.97
CA LYS A 260 40.80 -0.39 -21.34
C LYS A 260 41.62 -1.58 -21.86
N ASN A 261 42.23 -2.36 -20.95
CA ASN A 261 43.12 -3.46 -21.27
C ASN A 261 42.49 -4.78 -20.82
N ARG A 262 42.26 -5.67 -21.79
CA ARG A 262 41.63 -6.98 -21.54
C ARG A 262 42.45 -7.84 -20.58
N MET A 263 43.77 -7.71 -20.59
CA MET A 263 44.66 -8.50 -19.73
C MET A 263 44.54 -8.09 -18.26
N THR A 264 44.45 -6.79 -17.97
CA THR A 264 44.29 -6.31 -16.59
C THR A 264 42.90 -6.61 -16.06
N THR A 265 41.86 -6.50 -16.89
CA THR A 265 40.50 -6.95 -16.54
C THR A 265 40.47 -8.43 -16.22
N PHE A 266 41.08 -9.27 -17.06
CA PHE A 266 41.12 -10.72 -16.85
C PHE A 266 41.89 -11.08 -15.57
N ALA A 267 43.02 -10.40 -15.31
CA ALA A 267 43.80 -10.59 -14.10
C ALA A 267 43.03 -10.18 -12.84
N VAL A 268 42.31 -9.05 -12.85
CA VAL A 268 41.50 -8.58 -11.72
C VAL A 268 40.33 -9.52 -11.44
N VAL A 269 39.61 -9.96 -12.46
CA VAL A 269 38.47 -10.88 -12.29
C VAL A 269 38.95 -12.25 -11.80
N THR A 270 39.94 -12.83 -12.47
CA THR A 270 40.43 -14.18 -12.14
C THR A 270 41.11 -14.19 -10.78
N GLY A 271 41.98 -13.21 -10.51
CA GLY A 271 42.63 -13.05 -9.21
C GLY A 271 41.63 -12.78 -8.09
N GLY A 272 40.63 -11.94 -8.33
CA GLY A 272 39.57 -11.65 -7.36
C GLY A 272 38.70 -12.87 -7.05
N ILE A 273 38.29 -13.65 -8.06
CA ILE A 273 37.51 -14.88 -7.87
C ILE A 273 38.32 -15.88 -7.04
N LEU A 274 39.58 -16.13 -7.42
CA LEU A 274 40.46 -17.04 -6.68
C LEU A 274 40.63 -16.60 -5.22
N LEU A 275 40.83 -15.30 -4.98
CA LEU A 275 40.94 -14.75 -3.64
C LEU A 275 39.67 -14.99 -2.83
N VAL A 276 38.48 -14.68 -3.38
CA VAL A 276 37.20 -14.91 -2.70
C VAL A 276 36.99 -16.40 -2.43
N THR A 277 37.34 -17.28 -3.36
CA THR A 277 37.21 -18.74 -3.19
C THR A 277 38.15 -19.26 -2.10
N ILE A 278 39.42 -18.81 -2.08
CA ILE A 278 40.39 -19.20 -1.05
C ILE A 278 39.93 -18.71 0.33
N LEU A 279 39.50 -17.45 0.45
CA LEU A 279 39.00 -16.90 1.72
C LEU A 279 37.71 -17.59 2.19
N GLY A 280 36.80 -17.93 1.28
CA GLY A 280 35.60 -18.71 1.59
C GLY A 280 35.94 -20.11 2.09
N TRP A 281 36.93 -20.76 1.47
CA TRP A 281 37.41 -22.08 1.87
C TRP A 281 38.07 -22.08 3.26
N VAL A 282 38.90 -21.07 3.54
CA VAL A 282 39.56 -20.88 4.85
C VAL A 282 38.54 -20.60 5.97
N SER A 283 37.47 -19.85 5.65
CA SER A 283 36.46 -19.46 6.63
C SER A 283 35.32 -20.48 6.79
N GLY A 284 35.23 -21.49 5.94
CA GLY A 284 34.18 -22.51 5.98
C GLY A 284 32.82 -22.03 5.47
N TRP A 285 32.79 -21.01 4.59
CA TRP A 285 31.57 -20.48 3.96
C TRP A 285 30.41 -20.10 4.90
N PRO A 286 30.66 -19.28 5.94
CA PRO A 286 29.57 -18.77 6.78
C PRO A 286 28.58 -17.95 5.94
N VAL A 287 27.30 -18.03 6.27
CA VAL A 287 26.23 -17.30 5.55
C VAL A 287 26.27 -15.82 5.88
N ASP A 288 26.52 -15.50 7.14
CA ASP A 288 26.45 -14.18 7.75
C ASP A 288 27.80 -13.43 7.73
N LYS A 289 28.93 -14.10 7.50
CA LYS A 289 30.26 -13.49 7.55
C LYS A 289 30.94 -13.46 6.18
N PRO A 290 31.57 -12.34 5.80
CA PRO A 290 31.69 -11.09 6.56
C PRO A 290 30.38 -10.28 6.61
N GLY A 291 30.02 -9.77 7.80
CA GLY A 291 28.71 -9.17 8.09
C GLY A 291 28.30 -7.98 7.22
N PHE A 292 29.26 -7.21 6.71
CA PHE A 292 28.97 -6.10 5.81
C PHE A 292 28.56 -6.54 4.40
N LEU A 293 28.87 -7.78 3.99
CA LEU A 293 28.43 -8.37 2.72
C LEU A 293 27.19 -9.25 2.88
N TYR A 294 26.73 -9.46 4.11
CA TYR A 294 25.50 -10.18 4.37
C TYR A 294 24.32 -9.35 3.84
N LEU A 295 23.54 -9.96 2.96
CA LEU A 295 22.51 -9.27 2.18
C LEU A 295 21.53 -8.44 3.02
N PRO A 296 20.95 -8.96 4.12
CA PRO A 296 20.07 -8.18 4.98
C PRO A 296 20.73 -6.93 5.57
N VAL A 297 21.98 -7.03 6.03
CA VAL A 297 22.73 -5.89 6.62
C VAL A 297 23.06 -4.85 5.55
N LEU A 298 23.52 -5.31 4.38
CA LEU A 298 23.87 -4.43 3.27
C LEU A 298 22.62 -3.73 2.70
N GLN A 299 21.51 -4.45 2.55
CA GLN A 299 20.22 -3.86 2.17
C GLN A 299 19.75 -2.85 3.20
N GLU A 300 19.86 -3.15 4.49
CA GLU A 300 19.44 -2.23 5.56
C GLU A 300 20.26 -0.96 5.54
N TRP A 301 21.58 -1.05 5.35
CA TRP A 301 22.43 0.12 5.20
C TRP A 301 22.06 0.96 3.98
N ILE A 302 21.86 0.34 2.81
CA ILE A 302 21.43 1.05 1.59
C ILE A 302 20.05 1.71 1.79
N TYR A 303 19.15 1.02 2.49
CA TYR A 303 17.81 1.56 2.74
C TYR A 303 17.85 2.73 3.72
N THR A 304 18.52 2.58 4.85
CA THR A 304 18.50 3.56 5.94
C THR A 304 19.35 4.79 5.65
N VAL A 305 20.43 4.66 4.88
CA VAL A 305 21.37 5.74 4.64
C VAL A 305 21.07 6.46 3.32
N PRO A 306 21.47 5.95 2.13
CA PRO A 306 21.30 6.70 0.89
C PRO A 306 19.85 6.77 0.41
N ASN A 307 19.03 5.72 0.60
CA ASN A 307 17.64 5.76 0.13
C ASN A 307 16.78 6.74 0.95
N ILE A 308 16.81 6.69 2.29
CA ILE A 308 16.09 7.68 3.10
C ILE A 308 16.59 9.10 2.84
N ALA A 309 17.91 9.31 2.69
CA ALA A 309 18.47 10.62 2.35
C ALA A 309 17.97 11.13 0.98
N GLY A 310 18.01 10.27 -0.04
CA GLY A 310 17.53 10.59 -1.39
C GLY A 310 16.03 10.84 -1.43
N ALA A 311 15.23 10.02 -0.75
CA ALA A 311 13.78 10.21 -0.63
C ALA A 311 13.44 11.56 0.00
N ARG A 312 14.15 11.96 1.07
CA ARG A 312 13.98 13.28 1.69
C ARG A 312 14.35 14.42 0.73
N ALA A 313 15.47 14.31 0.00
CA ALA A 313 15.85 15.31 -0.99
C ALA A 313 14.79 15.45 -2.09
N ILE A 314 14.23 14.34 -2.58
CA ILE A 314 13.14 14.33 -3.56
C ILE A 314 11.88 14.98 -2.97
N MET A 315 11.48 14.62 -1.75
CA MET A 315 10.32 15.22 -1.09
C MET A 315 10.47 16.73 -0.92
N ILE A 316 11.64 17.20 -0.49
CA ILE A 316 11.95 18.63 -0.40
C ILE A 316 11.86 19.29 -1.79
N GLY A 317 12.43 18.66 -2.82
CA GLY A 317 12.37 19.16 -4.19
C GLY A 317 10.94 19.24 -4.73
N ILE A 318 10.11 18.23 -4.47
CA ILE A 318 8.68 18.22 -4.82
C ILE A 318 7.93 19.31 -4.06
N ALA A 319 8.17 19.47 -2.76
CA ALA A 319 7.55 20.52 -1.94
C ALA A 319 7.90 21.92 -2.48
N LEU A 320 9.18 22.19 -2.75
CA LEU A 320 9.62 23.45 -3.35
C LEU A 320 9.02 23.66 -4.75
N GLY A 321 8.93 22.60 -5.56
CA GLY A 321 8.26 22.63 -6.86
C GLY A 321 6.79 23.01 -6.76
N MET A 322 6.05 22.38 -5.83
CA MET A 322 4.64 22.68 -5.57
C MET A 322 4.45 24.12 -5.08
N ILE A 323 5.30 24.61 -4.17
CA ILE A 323 5.28 26.02 -3.74
C ILE A 323 5.51 26.94 -4.93
N GLY A 324 6.50 26.64 -5.78
CA GLY A 324 6.80 27.40 -6.99
C GLY A 324 5.62 27.46 -7.95
N THR A 325 4.98 26.32 -8.25
CA THR A 325 3.79 26.28 -9.11
C THR A 325 2.61 27.02 -8.50
N SER A 326 2.38 26.85 -7.20
CA SER A 326 1.29 27.55 -6.49
C SER A 326 1.49 29.07 -6.53
N LEU A 327 2.72 29.55 -6.28
CA LEU A 327 3.06 30.97 -6.37
C LEU A 327 2.85 31.53 -7.78
N ARG A 328 3.26 30.79 -8.84
CA ARG A 328 3.04 31.22 -10.23
C ARG A 328 1.55 31.33 -10.57
N ILE A 329 0.73 30.40 -10.07
CA ILE A 329 -0.73 30.44 -10.24
C ILE A 329 -1.32 31.65 -9.48
N ILE A 330 -0.92 31.86 -8.22
CA ILE A 330 -1.39 32.98 -7.38
C ILE A 330 -1.04 34.34 -8.00
N LEU A 331 0.20 34.50 -8.47
CA LEU A 331 0.67 35.72 -9.13
C LEU A 331 0.08 35.91 -10.54
N GLY A 332 -0.71 34.95 -11.03
CA GLY A 332 -1.32 34.99 -12.36
C GLY A 332 -0.32 34.89 -13.51
N ILE A 333 0.91 34.41 -13.24
CA ILE A 333 1.96 34.19 -14.24
C ILE A 333 1.62 32.95 -15.07
N GLU A 334 1.11 31.89 -14.42
CA GLU A 334 0.56 30.72 -15.08
C GLU A 334 -0.98 30.80 -15.10
N LYS A 335 -1.57 30.70 -16.30
CA LYS A 335 -3.01 30.56 -16.43
C LYS A 335 -3.40 29.15 -16.00
N SER A 336 -4.30 29.05 -15.02
CA SER A 336 -4.85 27.78 -14.52
C SER A 336 -5.39 26.93 -15.68
N PHE A 337 -5.22 25.62 -15.58
CA PHE A 337 -5.76 24.62 -16.52
C PHE A 337 -7.30 24.64 -16.60
N MET A 338 -7.97 25.31 -15.65
CA MET A 338 -9.39 25.63 -15.75
C MET A 338 -9.52 26.96 -16.50
N GLY A 339 -9.79 26.87 -17.81
CA GLY A 339 -9.65 27.96 -18.77
C GLY A 339 -10.27 29.30 -18.38
N GLU A 340 -9.43 30.34 -18.41
CA GLU A 340 -9.47 31.55 -19.28
C GLU A 340 -8.11 32.29 -19.24
#